data_AF-A0A7C8VG76-F1
#
_entry.id   AF-A0A7C8VG76-F1
#
_cell.length_a   1.000
_cell.length_b   1.000
_cell.length_c   1.000
_cell.angle_alpha   90.00
_cell.angle_beta   90.00
_cell.angle_gamma   90.00
#
_symmetry.space_group_name_H-M   'P 1'
#
loop_
_entity.id
_entity.type
_entity.pdbx_description
1 polymer ?
#
loop_
_entity_poly.entity_id
_entity_poly.type
_entity_poly.pdbx_seq_one_letter_code
_entity_poly.pdbx_strand_id
1 'polypeptide(L)'
;MPPGAFQVLSIVGMGGGMISFRVRGGAKAAESFCKFCKASKLFTLAENLGGVESLCETPARMTHGGFSREARQAAGVFDDMIRLSVGIEGIEDLKKDILSALEEACTS
;
A
#
# COMPACT_ATOMS: atom_id res chain seq x y z
N MET A 1 6.80 -20.38 7.22
CA MET A 1 5.76 -19.32 7.12
C MET A 1 4.42 -20.00 6.92
N PRO A 2 3.36 -19.65 7.68
CA PRO A 2 2.05 -20.22 7.42
C PRO A 2 1.53 -19.68 6.07
N PRO A 3 0.91 -20.51 5.23
CA PRO A 3 0.26 -20.06 4.02
C PRO A 3 -0.94 -19.17 4.37
N GLY A 4 -0.95 -17.89 3.95
CA GLY A 4 -2.16 -17.05 3.99
C GLY A 4 -2.10 -15.68 4.68
N ALA A 5 -0.92 -15.16 5.04
CA ALA A 5 -0.81 -13.89 5.78
C ALA A 5 -1.22 -12.66 4.96
N PHE A 6 -0.93 -12.61 3.66
CA PHE A 6 -1.33 -11.52 2.77
C PHE A 6 -1.91 -12.10 1.48
N GLN A 7 -3.06 -11.58 1.06
CA GLN A 7 -3.65 -11.93 -0.21
C GLN A 7 -3.74 -10.66 -1.04
N VAL A 8 -2.80 -10.51 -1.97
CA VAL A 8 -2.89 -9.50 -3.03
C VAL A 8 -4.10 -9.86 -3.89
N LEU A 9 -5.25 -9.21 -3.63
CA LEU A 9 -6.51 -9.53 -4.29
C LEU A 9 -6.54 -9.10 -5.77
N SER A 10 -5.72 -8.12 -6.14
CA SER A 10 -5.58 -7.61 -7.50
C SER A 10 -4.29 -6.80 -7.58
N ILE A 11 -3.54 -6.95 -8.67
CA ILE A 11 -2.46 -6.02 -9.05
C ILE A 11 -2.92 -5.33 -10.33
N VAL A 12 -3.00 -4.00 -10.30
CA VAL A 12 -3.20 -3.19 -11.51
C VAL A 12 -1.91 -2.43 -11.74
N GLY A 13 -1.21 -2.78 -12.82
CA GLY A 13 -0.06 -2.06 -13.32
C GLY A 13 -0.22 -1.88 -14.83
N MET A 14 -0.22 -0.64 -15.31
CA MET A 14 -0.30 -0.34 -16.75
C MET A 14 1.11 -0.15 -17.36
N GLY A 15 2.12 -0.82 -16.77
CA GLY A 15 3.54 -0.50 -16.98
C GLY A 15 4.00 0.66 -16.08
N GLY A 16 5.26 0.63 -15.65
CA GLY A 16 5.84 1.60 -14.70
C GLY A 16 5.87 1.10 -13.24
N GLY A 17 6.22 1.99 -12.30
CA GLY A 17 6.42 1.67 -10.87
C GLY A 17 5.14 1.61 -10.01
N MET A 18 3.95 1.69 -10.60
CA MET A 18 2.70 1.74 -9.84
C MET A 18 2.16 0.34 -9.49
N ILE A 19 1.95 0.07 -8.21
CA ILE A 19 1.46 -1.21 -7.69
C ILE A 19 0.36 -0.94 -6.67
N SER A 20 -0.86 -1.41 -6.92
CA SER A 20 -1.95 -1.41 -5.94
C SER A 20 -2.25 -2.84 -5.49
N PHE A 21 -2.51 -3.04 -4.20
CA PHE A 21 -2.92 -4.32 -3.63
C PHE A 21 -3.83 -4.14 -2.41
N ARG A 22 -4.46 -5.22 -1.96
CA ARG A 22 -5.29 -5.25 -0.75
C ARG A 22 -4.61 -6.10 0.32
N VAL A 23 -4.73 -5.71 1.59
CA VAL A 23 -4.15 -6.43 2.73
C VAL A 23 -5.23 -7.02 3.62
N ARG A 24 -4.97 -8.20 4.20
CA ARG A 24 -5.87 -8.81 5.20
C ARG A 24 -5.77 -8.02 6.51
N GLY A 25 -6.86 -7.96 7.28
CA GLY A 25 -6.95 -7.13 8.50
C GLY A 25 -7.64 -5.78 8.30
N GLY A 26 -8.08 -5.47 7.08
CA GLY A 26 -8.94 -4.32 6.79
C GLY A 26 -8.19 -2.99 6.84
N ALA A 27 -8.94 -1.90 7.07
CA ALA A 27 -8.39 -0.54 7.09
C ALA A 27 -7.27 -0.34 8.12
N LYS A 28 -7.34 -1.03 9.27
CA LYS A 28 -6.32 -0.94 10.32
C LYS A 28 -4.98 -1.49 9.83
N ALA A 29 -4.99 -2.66 9.21
CA ALA A 29 -3.78 -3.26 8.66
C ALA A 29 -3.19 -2.39 7.53
N ALA A 30 -4.04 -1.83 6.66
CA ALA A 30 -3.60 -0.91 5.61
C ALA A 30 -2.92 0.35 6.20
N GLU A 31 -3.50 0.93 7.26
CA GLU A 31 -2.88 2.07 7.97
C GLU A 31 -1.57 1.69 8.66
N SER A 32 -1.50 0.54 9.32
CA SER A 32 -0.28 0.06 9.98
C SER A 32 0.85 -0.16 8.96
N PHE A 33 0.54 -0.75 7.80
CA PHE A 33 1.49 -0.91 6.70
C PHE A 33 2.08 0.44 6.27
N CYS A 34 1.23 1.43 5.97
CA CYS A 34 1.69 2.75 5.55
C CYS A 34 2.51 3.48 6.63
N LYS A 35 2.16 3.30 7.92
CA LYS A 35 2.93 3.84 9.05
C LYS A 35 4.32 3.20 9.13
N PHE A 36 4.42 1.88 8.93
CA PHE A 36 5.69 1.17 8.93
C PHE A 36 6.58 1.64 7.77
N CYS A 37 6.04 1.67 6.55
CA CYS A 37 6.72 2.19 5.36
C CYS A 37 7.25 3.62 5.56
N LYS A 38 6.50 4.48 6.26
CA LYS A 38 6.98 5.82 6.62
C LYS A 38 8.12 5.78 7.65
N ALA A 39 8.07 4.87 8.61
CA ALA A 39 9.08 4.72 9.65
C ALA A 39 10.42 4.15 9.13
N SER A 40 10.36 3.27 8.12
CA SER A 40 11.55 2.72 7.46
C SER A 40 12.30 3.73 6.59
N LYS A 41 11.66 4.85 6.25
CA LYS A 41 12.18 5.96 5.42
C LYS A 41 12.49 5.59 3.97
N LEU A 42 12.17 4.37 3.53
CA LEU A 42 12.27 3.98 2.13
C LEU A 42 11.04 4.41 1.34
N PHE A 43 9.87 4.41 1.97
CA PHE A 43 8.63 4.90 1.37
C PHE A 43 8.16 6.17 2.05
N THR A 44 7.93 7.23 1.27
CA THR A 44 7.31 8.45 1.78
C THR A 44 5.79 8.36 1.66
N LEU A 45 5.09 8.77 2.71
CA LEU A 45 3.63 8.86 2.68
C LEU A 45 3.23 10.16 1.98
N ALA A 46 2.77 10.07 0.73
CA ALA A 46 2.42 11.22 -0.10
C ALA A 46 1.27 10.89 -1.06
N GLU A 47 0.48 11.91 -1.39
CA GLU A 47 -0.63 11.82 -2.35
C GLU A 47 -0.19 12.05 -3.81
N ASN A 48 1.01 12.62 -4.01
CA ASN A 48 1.60 12.83 -5.34
C ASN A 48 2.35 11.55 -5.78
N LEU A 49 2.40 11.25 -7.08
CA LEU A 49 2.93 9.98 -7.61
C LEU A 49 3.85 10.23 -8.81
N GLY A 50 4.84 9.34 -9.03
CA GLY A 50 5.70 9.38 -10.23
C GLY A 50 7.02 10.15 -10.09
N GLY A 51 7.50 10.39 -8.88
CA GLY A 51 8.85 10.87 -8.62
C GLY A 51 9.91 9.75 -8.68
N VAL A 52 11.18 10.12 -8.49
CA VAL A 52 12.27 9.15 -8.29
C VAL A 52 12.18 8.39 -6.96
N GLU A 53 11.45 8.95 -6.00
CA GLU A 53 11.26 8.42 -4.65
C GLU A 53 10.10 7.43 -4.60
N SER A 54 10.26 6.39 -3.78
CA SER A 54 9.20 5.43 -3.47
C SER A 54 8.13 6.04 -2.56
N LEU A 55 6.86 5.91 -2.95
CA LEU A 55 5.71 6.50 -2.24
C LEU A 55 4.65 5.45 -1.91
N CYS A 56 3.95 5.64 -0.79
CA CYS A 56 2.95 4.72 -0.27
C CYS A 56 1.74 5.47 0.27
N GLU A 57 0.53 5.02 -0.04
CA GLU A 57 -0.71 5.62 0.46
C GLU A 57 -1.85 4.62 0.65
N THR A 58 -2.87 5.06 1.40
CA THR A 58 -4.17 4.39 1.54
C THR A 58 -5.25 5.20 0.81
N PRO A 59 -5.60 4.84 -0.44
CA PRO A 59 -6.48 5.67 -1.27
C PRO A 59 -7.82 6.00 -0.61
N ALA A 60 -8.40 5.05 0.15
CA ALA A 60 -9.69 5.22 0.82
C ALA A 60 -9.70 6.26 1.94
N ARG A 61 -8.54 6.54 2.56
CA ARG A 61 -8.40 7.54 3.65
C ARG A 61 -7.79 8.86 3.17
N MET A 62 -7.03 8.81 2.07
CA MET A 62 -6.30 9.95 1.53
C MET A 62 -7.03 10.50 0.30
N THR A 63 -6.57 10.17 -0.91
CA THR A 63 -7.06 10.74 -2.16
C THR A 63 -8.57 10.62 -2.39
N HIS A 64 -9.22 9.58 -1.83
CA HIS A 64 -10.66 9.34 -1.96
C HIS A 64 -11.43 9.50 -0.65
N GLY A 65 -10.81 10.03 0.41
CA GLY A 65 -11.42 10.17 1.74
C GLY A 65 -12.71 11.01 1.76
N GLY A 66 -12.88 11.91 0.79
CA GLY A 66 -14.08 12.75 0.65
C GLY A 66 -15.31 12.06 0.04
N PHE A 67 -15.17 10.86 -0.54
CA PHE A 67 -16.30 10.11 -1.13
C PHE A 67 -16.98 9.21 -0.11
N SER A 68 -18.27 8.88 -0.31
CA SER A 68 -18.93 7.86 0.51
C SER A 68 -18.28 6.50 0.31
N ARG A 69 -18.41 5.61 1.29
CA ARG A 69 -17.86 4.24 1.21
C ARG A 69 -18.41 3.48 0.00
N GLU A 70 -19.69 3.65 -0.29
CA GLU A 70 -20.36 3.00 -1.43
C GLU A 70 -19.79 3.51 -2.75
N ALA A 71 -19.57 4.82 -2.88
CA ALA A 71 -19.00 5.42 -4.08
C ALA A 71 -17.54 4.97 -4.31
N ARG A 72 -16.73 4.88 -3.25
CA ARG A 72 -15.37 4.35 -3.32
C ARG A 72 -15.35 2.90 -3.79
N GLN A 73 -16.17 2.06 -3.16
CA GLN A 73 -16.23 0.63 -3.51
C GLN A 73 -16.73 0.39 -4.92
N ALA A 74 -17.70 1.19 -5.39
CA ALA A 74 -18.15 1.15 -6.79
C ALA A 74 -17.03 1.51 -7.78
N ALA A 75 -16.10 2.38 -7.38
CA ALA A 75 -14.91 2.74 -8.14
C ALA A 75 -13.73 1.76 -7.94
N GLY A 76 -13.92 0.66 -7.20
CA GLY A 76 -12.87 -0.32 -6.90
C GLY A 76 -11.86 0.12 -5.83
N VAL A 77 -12.13 1.21 -5.11
CA VAL A 77 -11.31 1.70 -4.00
C VAL A 77 -11.85 1.13 -2.69
N PHE A 78 -11.08 0.22 -2.09
CA PHE A 78 -11.46 -0.48 -0.86
C PHE A 78 -10.71 0.09 0.35
N ASP A 79 -11.31 -0.01 1.53
CA ASP A 79 -10.73 0.52 2.77
C ASP A 79 -9.43 -0.21 3.17
N ASP A 80 -9.18 -1.41 2.63
CA ASP A 80 -7.99 -2.25 2.85
C ASP A 80 -6.98 -2.17 1.69
N MET A 81 -7.13 -1.19 0.81
CA MET A 81 -6.25 -0.98 -0.34
C MET A 81 -5.02 -0.15 0.04
N ILE A 82 -3.86 -0.60 -0.46
CA ILE A 82 -2.58 0.09 -0.43
C ILE A 82 -2.17 0.37 -1.87
N ARG A 83 -1.64 1.57 -2.15
CA ARG A 83 -1.04 1.93 -3.43
C ARG A 83 0.40 2.38 -3.22
N LEU A 84 1.30 1.75 -3.97
CA LEU A 84 2.72 2.05 -4.04
C LEU A 84 3.06 2.69 -5.38
N SER A 85 3.89 3.73 -5.33
CA SER A 85 4.67 4.21 -6.47
C SER A 85 6.11 3.83 -6.17
N VAL A 86 6.62 2.78 -6.80
CA VAL A 86 7.99 2.31 -6.63
C VAL A 86 8.93 3.21 -7.43
N GLY A 87 9.90 3.79 -6.72
CA GLY A 87 10.96 4.62 -7.27
C GLY A 87 12.10 3.80 -7.87
N ILE A 88 13.31 4.36 -7.81
CA ILE A 88 14.53 3.77 -8.40
C ILE A 88 15.50 3.19 -7.36
N GLU A 89 15.04 2.96 -6.13
CA GLU A 89 15.85 2.38 -5.05
C GLU A 89 16.27 0.92 -5.34
N GLY A 90 17.21 0.42 -4.53
CA GLY A 90 17.68 -0.96 -4.63
C GLY A 90 16.56 -1.99 -4.45
N ILE A 91 16.42 -2.90 -5.41
CA ILE A 91 15.34 -3.90 -5.42
C ILE A 91 15.27 -4.75 -4.15
N GLU A 92 16.41 -5.10 -3.56
CA GLU A 92 16.46 -5.92 -2.35
C GLU A 92 16.03 -5.13 -1.11
N ASP A 93 16.37 -3.84 -1.03
CA ASP A 93 15.93 -2.96 0.04
C ASP A 93 14.41 -2.74 -0.03
N LEU A 94 13.88 -2.49 -1.24
CA LEU A 94 12.44 -2.36 -1.48
C LEU A 94 11.66 -3.61 -1.07
N LYS A 95 12.14 -4.79 -1.49
CA LYS A 95 11.51 -6.07 -1.11
C LYS A 95 11.52 -6.27 0.40
N LYS A 96 12.68 -6.07 1.02
CA LYS A 96 12.84 -6.26 2.47
C LYS A 96 11.89 -5.35 3.25
N ASP A 97 11.76 -4.10 2.81
CA ASP A 97 10.90 -3.13 3.47
C ASP A 97 9.42 -3.49 3.36
N ILE A 98 8.96 -3.80 2.14
CA ILE A 98 7.57 -4.21 1.89
C ILE A 98 7.23 -5.49 2.67
N LEU A 99 8.12 -6.48 2.69
CA LEU A 99 7.89 -7.72 3.42
C LEU A 99 7.80 -7.49 4.93
N SER A 100 8.69 -6.66 5.49
CA SER A 100 8.65 -6.32 6.92
C SER A 100 7.37 -5.55 7.28
N ALA A 101 6.94 -4.63 6.41
CA ALA A 101 5.70 -3.88 6.59
C ALA A 101 4.46 -4.79 6.53
N LEU A 102 4.46 -5.80 5.66
CA LEU A 102 3.38 -6.80 5.59
C LEU A 102 3.32 -7.66 6.86
N GLU A 103 4.47 -8.08 7.40
CA GLU A 103 4.53 -8.87 8.63
C GLU A 103 3.97 -8.09 9.83
N GLU A 104 4.37 -6.83 9.98
CA GLU A 104 3.86 -5.95 11.05
C GLU A 104 2.34 -5.73 10.94
N ALA A 105 1.87 -5.44 9.72
CA ALA A 105 0.44 -5.19 9.45
C ALA A 105 -0.44 -6.41 9.72
N CYS A 106 0.08 -7.64 9.59
CA CYS A 106 -0.68 -8.88 9.79
C CYS A 106 -0.59 -9.43 11.23
N THR A 107 0.34 -8.93 12.04
CA THR A 107 0.52 -9.37 13.44
C THR A 107 -0.33 -8.53 14.41
N SER A 108 -0.88 -7.40 13.94
CA SER A 108 -1.59 -6.38 14.72
C SER A 108 -3.11 -6.52 14.70
#